data_AF-F7YVN7-F1
#
_entry.id   AF-F7YVN7-F1
#
_cell.length_a   1.000
_cell.length_b   1.000
_cell.length_c   1.000
_cell.angle_alpha   90.00
_cell.angle_beta   90.00
_cell.angle_gamma   90.00
#
_symmetry.space_group_name_H-M   'P 1'
#
loop_
_entity.id
_entity.type
_entity.pdbx_description
1 polymer ?
#
loop_
_entity_poly.entity_id
_entity_poly.type
_entity_poly.pdbx_seq_one_letter_code
_entity_poly.pdbx_strand_id
1 'polypeptide(L)'
;MKKVFLAVVLLVVAAVLYAQAFSDVPVNHWAYEAVTQLAKLGIISGMPDGTFQGNNPMTRYQVAVALKKLLDYLATQIEKSAAAGDVQGILRRLSTVEDLVSTAINRTQRQSEQIAATDQVLQTVLAEIANLKTTVVEIGQLKKDVPTMIAASENKVMTLYNQLSTNFNQLSAKVAAVEKSVADLQAQVSAQVLSQLQASINNVNKNVDEVKASVSALTKRVETLEANLQALTVLRTSVSNLETRVASLEAKLATDVDTLRKALDTSTKQLDARLSVLEGQVASLATDVEKLKRDVAAATDATRKITRLEENVGTISGQIVNINQRVSNVESEVAAVKKTVDAKPWKTDVEAATVDLSKKINDTYNMALIGVIAGAAGVVLGLLGLLMGAGGSQ
;
A
#
# COMPACT_ATOMS: atom_id res chain seq x y z
N MET A 1 -50.63 -185.35 0.54
CA MET A 1 -49.95 -184.40 -0.37
C MET A 1 -50.75 -183.98 -1.62
N LYS A 2 -51.73 -184.76 -2.14
CA LYS A 2 -52.50 -184.37 -3.35
C LYS A 2 -53.48 -183.18 -3.19
N LYS A 3 -53.96 -182.89 -1.97
CA LYS A 3 -54.95 -181.82 -1.73
C LYS A 3 -54.35 -180.40 -1.67
N VAL A 4 -53.05 -180.27 -1.42
CA VAL A 4 -52.38 -178.95 -1.30
C VAL A 4 -52.01 -178.38 -2.68
N PHE A 5 -51.63 -179.24 -3.64
CA PHE A 5 -51.29 -178.80 -4.99
C PHE A 5 -52.50 -178.23 -5.76
N LEU A 6 -53.69 -178.81 -5.59
CA LEU A 6 -54.91 -178.34 -6.27
C LEU A 6 -55.33 -176.95 -5.79
N ALA A 7 -55.14 -176.63 -4.50
CA ALA A 7 -55.47 -175.32 -3.94
C ALA A 7 -54.54 -174.22 -4.46
N VAL A 8 -53.24 -174.51 -4.65
CA VAL A 8 -52.27 -173.55 -5.18
C VAL A 8 -52.53 -173.25 -6.66
N VAL A 9 -52.88 -174.26 -7.46
CA VAL A 9 -53.24 -174.05 -8.88
C VAL A 9 -54.54 -173.25 -9.01
N LEU A 10 -55.55 -173.50 -8.17
CA LEU A 10 -56.79 -172.72 -8.17
C LEU A 10 -56.57 -171.25 -7.75
N LEU A 11 -55.63 -170.98 -6.85
CA LEU A 11 -55.33 -169.62 -6.39
C LEU A 11 -54.52 -168.82 -7.44
N VAL A 12 -53.64 -169.50 -8.19
CA VAL A 12 -52.91 -168.87 -9.31
C VAL A 12 -53.83 -168.59 -10.49
N VAL A 13 -54.78 -169.46 -10.81
CA VAL A 13 -55.75 -169.24 -11.90
C VAL A 13 -56.75 -168.12 -11.57
N ALA A 14 -57.15 -167.97 -10.31
CA ALA A 14 -58.02 -166.88 -9.88
C ALA A 14 -57.34 -165.50 -9.97
N ALA A 15 -56.02 -165.42 -9.77
CA ALA A 15 -55.27 -164.16 -9.86
C ALA A 15 -55.09 -163.65 -11.30
N VAL A 16 -55.10 -164.54 -12.31
CA VAL A 16 -54.93 -164.16 -13.72
C VAL A 16 -56.22 -163.55 -14.31
N LEU A 17 -57.38 -163.79 -13.71
CA LEU A 17 -58.68 -163.34 -14.23
C LEU A 17 -59.10 -161.93 -13.76
N TYR A 18 -58.29 -161.23 -12.96
CA TYR A 18 -58.56 -159.88 -12.44
C TYR A 18 -57.46 -158.84 -12.80
N ALA A 19 -56.84 -158.95 -13.97
CA ALA A 19 -55.86 -157.96 -14.43
C ALA A 19 -56.53 -156.67 -14.99
N GLN A 20 -56.20 -155.52 -14.42
CA GLN A 20 -56.63 -154.17 -14.87
C GLN A 20 -55.92 -153.76 -16.17
N ALA A 21 -56.62 -153.09 -17.10
CA ALA A 21 -56.10 -152.80 -18.46
C ALA A 21 -54.91 -151.82 -18.48
N PHE A 22 -54.97 -150.76 -17.67
CA PHE A 22 -53.88 -149.80 -17.49
C PHE A 22 -53.74 -149.45 -16.00
N SER A 23 -52.49 -149.27 -15.55
CA SER A 23 -52.18 -149.04 -14.13
C SER A 23 -52.58 -147.66 -13.63
N ASP A 24 -52.63 -146.66 -14.52
CA ASP A 24 -52.96 -145.26 -14.23
C ASP A 24 -54.42 -144.90 -14.51
N VAL A 25 -55.27 -145.88 -14.82
CA VAL A 25 -56.71 -145.68 -15.00
C VAL A 25 -57.48 -146.52 -13.96
N PRO A 26 -57.68 -145.98 -12.74
CA PRO A 26 -58.46 -146.63 -11.70
C PRO A 26 -59.89 -146.95 -12.13
N VAL A 27 -60.51 -148.00 -11.56
CA VAL A 27 -61.90 -148.41 -11.87
C VAL A 27 -62.92 -147.29 -11.64
N ASN A 28 -62.64 -146.36 -10.72
CA ASN A 28 -63.48 -145.20 -10.43
C ASN A 28 -63.16 -143.95 -11.27
N HIS A 29 -62.25 -144.01 -12.24
CA HIS A 29 -61.92 -142.88 -13.11
C HIS A 29 -62.99 -142.68 -14.21
N TRP A 30 -63.37 -141.43 -14.52
CA TRP A 30 -64.43 -141.14 -15.50
C TRP A 30 -64.15 -141.73 -16.90
N ALA A 31 -62.87 -141.77 -17.30
CA ALA A 31 -62.44 -142.34 -18.57
C ALA A 31 -62.27 -143.86 -18.52
N TYR A 32 -62.39 -144.51 -17.35
CA TYR A 32 -62.10 -145.93 -17.17
C TYR A 32 -62.88 -146.78 -18.15
N GLU A 33 -64.19 -146.56 -18.27
CA GLU A 33 -65.03 -147.35 -19.16
C GLU A 33 -64.65 -147.14 -20.64
N ALA A 34 -64.50 -145.89 -21.08
CA ALA A 34 -64.16 -145.56 -22.46
C ALA A 34 -62.76 -146.07 -22.85
N VAL A 35 -61.76 -145.85 -22.01
CA VAL A 35 -60.38 -146.29 -22.23
C VAL A 35 -60.31 -147.82 -22.21
N THR A 36 -60.95 -148.47 -21.23
CA THR A 36 -60.97 -149.94 -21.17
C THR A 36 -61.68 -150.53 -22.39
N GLN A 37 -62.78 -149.94 -22.85
CA GLN A 37 -63.47 -150.39 -24.06
C GLN A 37 -62.58 -150.21 -25.31
N LEU A 38 -61.99 -149.03 -25.52
CA LEU A 38 -61.13 -148.78 -26.68
C LEU A 38 -59.88 -149.67 -26.68
N ALA A 39 -59.33 -149.98 -25.50
CA ALA A 39 -58.21 -150.91 -25.35
C ALA A 39 -58.63 -152.35 -25.68
N LYS A 40 -59.80 -152.79 -25.22
CA LYS A 40 -60.38 -154.10 -25.61
C LYS A 40 -60.62 -154.21 -27.11
N LEU A 41 -61.00 -153.11 -27.77
CA LEU A 41 -61.17 -153.05 -29.22
C LEU A 41 -59.83 -152.95 -29.99
N GLY A 42 -58.70 -152.84 -29.28
CA GLY A 42 -57.38 -152.68 -29.89
C GLY A 42 -57.12 -151.30 -30.51
N ILE A 43 -58.06 -150.36 -30.36
CA ILE A 43 -58.00 -149.00 -30.93
C ILE A 43 -56.89 -148.19 -30.24
N ILE A 44 -56.77 -148.37 -28.92
CA ILE A 44 -55.67 -147.82 -28.11
C ILE A 44 -54.89 -148.96 -27.46
N SER A 45 -53.59 -148.76 -27.24
CA SER A 45 -52.71 -149.81 -26.69
C SER A 45 -51.93 -149.34 -25.46
N GLY A 46 -52.16 -148.10 -25.00
CA GLY A 46 -51.38 -147.47 -23.95
C GLY A 46 -49.89 -147.34 -24.29
N MET A 47 -49.09 -147.17 -23.26
CA MET A 47 -47.65 -146.98 -23.30
C MET A 47 -46.93 -148.29 -22.92
N PRO A 48 -45.64 -148.45 -23.28
CA PRO A 48 -44.87 -149.66 -22.97
C PRO A 48 -44.76 -149.99 -21.47
N ASP A 49 -44.96 -149.00 -20.60
CA ASP A 49 -44.96 -149.12 -19.14
C ASP A 49 -46.32 -149.58 -18.56
N GLY A 50 -47.32 -149.80 -19.42
CA GLY A 50 -48.67 -150.21 -19.01
C GLY A 50 -49.60 -149.06 -18.59
N THR A 51 -49.22 -147.81 -18.87
CA THR A 51 -50.06 -146.62 -18.60
C THR A 51 -50.84 -146.14 -19.84
N PHE A 52 -51.92 -145.38 -19.64
CA PHE A 52 -52.69 -144.70 -20.69
C PHE A 52 -52.22 -143.25 -20.92
N GLN A 53 -51.72 -142.58 -19.88
CA GLN A 53 -51.26 -141.19 -19.87
C GLN A 53 -52.29 -140.15 -20.32
N GLY A 54 -53.54 -140.26 -19.84
CA GLY A 54 -54.66 -139.41 -20.29
C GLY A 54 -54.51 -137.89 -20.04
N ASN A 55 -53.58 -137.46 -19.18
CA ASN A 55 -53.32 -136.04 -18.91
C ASN A 55 -52.27 -135.40 -19.83
N ASN A 56 -51.61 -136.19 -20.69
CA ASN A 56 -50.61 -135.68 -21.63
C ASN A 56 -51.25 -135.32 -22.98
N PRO A 57 -50.83 -134.23 -23.64
CA PRO A 57 -51.32 -133.91 -24.98
C PRO A 57 -50.93 -135.01 -25.97
N MET A 58 -51.91 -135.57 -26.68
CA MET A 58 -51.66 -136.50 -27.77
C MET A 58 -50.97 -135.80 -28.93
N THR A 59 -49.91 -136.42 -29.46
CA THR A 59 -49.28 -135.98 -30.70
C THR A 59 -50.20 -136.22 -31.90
N ARG A 60 -50.04 -135.43 -32.97
CA ARG A 60 -50.76 -135.64 -34.25
C ARG A 60 -50.60 -137.08 -34.76
N TYR A 61 -49.42 -137.67 -34.52
CA TYR A 61 -49.14 -139.06 -34.88
C TYR A 61 -49.99 -140.05 -34.05
N GLN A 62 -50.06 -139.88 -32.73
CA GLN A 62 -50.90 -140.72 -31.87
C GLN A 62 -52.39 -140.62 -32.24
N VAL A 63 -52.87 -139.42 -32.57
CA VAL A 63 -54.25 -139.21 -33.04
C VAL A 63 -54.48 -139.92 -34.38
N ALA A 64 -53.56 -139.79 -35.34
CA ALA A 64 -53.67 -140.43 -36.65
C ALA A 64 -53.67 -141.96 -36.55
N VAL A 65 -52.81 -142.54 -35.68
CA VAL A 65 -52.76 -143.99 -35.44
C VAL A 65 -54.03 -144.51 -34.79
N ALA A 66 -54.54 -143.83 -33.76
CA ALA A 66 -55.81 -144.20 -33.13
C ALA A 66 -56.99 -144.10 -34.12
N LEU A 67 -57.03 -143.04 -34.94
CA LEU A 67 -58.04 -142.88 -35.99
C LEU A 67 -57.96 -144.00 -37.03
N LYS A 68 -56.76 -144.35 -37.49
CA LYS A 68 -56.57 -145.45 -38.45
C LYS A 68 -57.07 -146.78 -37.89
N LYS A 69 -56.72 -147.12 -36.65
CA LYS A 69 -57.20 -148.33 -35.98
C LYS A 69 -58.72 -148.34 -35.78
N LEU A 70 -59.31 -147.18 -35.45
CA LEU A 70 -60.76 -147.04 -35.37
C LEU A 70 -61.42 -147.28 -36.73
N LEU A 71 -60.89 -146.69 -37.80
CA LEU A 71 -61.39 -146.89 -39.16
C LEU A 71 -61.30 -148.36 -39.58
N ASP A 72 -60.19 -149.04 -39.26
CA ASP A 72 -60.01 -150.47 -39.57
C ASP A 72 -60.98 -151.35 -38.75
N TYR A 73 -61.19 -151.03 -37.47
CA TYR A 73 -62.20 -151.69 -36.64
C TYR A 73 -63.60 -151.49 -37.21
N LEU A 74 -63.96 -150.25 -37.58
CA LEU A 74 -65.26 -149.94 -38.18
C LEU A 74 -65.43 -150.64 -39.52
N ALA A 75 -64.41 -150.68 -40.38
CA ALA A 75 -64.43 -151.41 -41.64
C ALA A 75 -64.70 -152.90 -41.44
N THR A 76 -64.04 -153.53 -40.46
CA THR A 76 -64.26 -154.94 -40.11
C THR A 76 -65.69 -155.18 -39.59
N GLN A 77 -66.23 -154.25 -38.79
CA GLN A 77 -67.61 -154.33 -38.31
C GLN A 77 -68.62 -154.08 -39.44
N ILE A 78 -68.29 -153.23 -40.41
CA ILE A 78 -69.07 -153.03 -41.64
C ILE A 78 -69.11 -154.32 -42.45
N GLU A 79 -67.99 -155.04 -42.64
CA GLU A 79 -67.99 -156.34 -43.32
C GLU A 79 -68.86 -157.38 -42.60
N LYS A 80 -68.80 -157.44 -41.26
CA LYS A 80 -69.64 -158.35 -40.46
C LYS A 80 -71.13 -158.00 -40.47
N SER A 81 -71.48 -156.72 -40.56
CA SER A 81 -72.87 -156.25 -40.61
C SER A 81 -73.44 -156.22 -42.04
N ALA A 82 -72.59 -156.15 -43.06
CA ALA A 82 -72.97 -156.40 -44.45
C ALA A 82 -73.42 -157.85 -44.68
N ALA A 83 -72.87 -158.82 -43.93
CA ALA A 83 -73.39 -160.18 -43.85
C ALA A 83 -74.77 -160.30 -43.14
N ALA A 84 -75.22 -159.23 -42.46
CA ALA A 84 -76.46 -159.17 -41.66
C ALA A 84 -77.52 -158.19 -42.19
N GLY A 85 -77.26 -157.45 -43.28
CA GLY A 85 -78.26 -156.60 -43.97
C GLY A 85 -78.53 -155.20 -43.39
N ASP A 86 -77.75 -154.68 -42.42
CA ASP A 86 -78.02 -153.39 -41.73
C ASP A 86 -77.27 -152.18 -42.34
N VAL A 87 -77.62 -151.79 -43.57
CA VAL A 87 -77.06 -150.60 -44.25
C VAL A 87 -77.49 -149.28 -43.58
N GLN A 88 -78.67 -149.26 -42.95
CA GLN A 88 -79.21 -148.05 -42.29
C GLN A 88 -78.43 -147.69 -41.02
N GLY A 89 -77.94 -148.68 -40.26
CA GLY A 89 -77.04 -148.46 -39.13
C GLY A 89 -75.72 -147.79 -39.53
N ILE A 90 -75.17 -148.16 -40.69
CA ILE A 90 -73.91 -147.60 -41.22
C ILE A 90 -74.09 -146.13 -41.62
N LEU A 91 -75.17 -145.79 -42.35
CA LEU A 91 -75.45 -144.42 -42.79
C LEU A 91 -75.63 -143.45 -41.61
N ARG A 92 -76.29 -143.89 -40.52
CA ARG A 92 -76.43 -143.08 -39.29
C ARG A 92 -75.07 -142.76 -38.65
N ARG A 93 -74.18 -143.76 -38.57
CA ARG A 93 -72.82 -143.59 -38.03
C ARG A 93 -71.99 -142.65 -38.91
N LEU A 94 -72.09 -142.76 -40.24
CA LEU A 94 -71.38 -141.88 -41.17
C LEU A 94 -71.84 -140.42 -41.04
N SER A 95 -73.15 -140.18 -40.93
CA SER A 95 -73.69 -138.84 -40.68
C SER A 95 -73.23 -138.25 -39.35
N THR A 96 -73.14 -139.07 -38.29
CA THR A 96 -72.60 -138.62 -36.99
C THR A 96 -71.11 -138.26 -37.11
N VAL A 97 -70.33 -139.04 -37.87
CA VAL A 97 -68.91 -138.73 -38.12
C VAL A 97 -68.77 -137.42 -38.90
N GLU A 98 -69.61 -137.18 -39.91
CA GLU A 98 -69.57 -135.96 -40.72
C GLU A 98 -69.85 -134.70 -39.88
N ASP A 99 -70.83 -134.75 -38.97
CA ASP A 99 -71.13 -133.65 -38.05
C ASP A 99 -69.99 -133.40 -37.05
N LEU A 100 -69.39 -134.46 -36.51
CA LEU A 100 -68.21 -134.37 -35.64
C LEU A 100 -67.01 -133.76 -36.38
N VAL A 101 -66.78 -134.14 -37.64
CA VAL A 101 -65.70 -133.59 -38.48
C VAL A 101 -65.96 -132.12 -38.77
N SER A 102 -67.18 -131.74 -39.16
CA SER A 102 -67.54 -130.34 -39.42
C SER A 102 -67.39 -129.47 -38.17
N THR A 103 -67.82 -129.99 -37.01
CA THR A 103 -67.63 -129.34 -35.72
C THR A 103 -66.15 -129.17 -35.37
N ALA A 104 -65.32 -130.19 -35.62
CA ALA A 104 -63.88 -130.12 -35.41
C ALA A 104 -63.22 -129.08 -36.33
N ILE A 105 -63.55 -129.07 -37.62
CA ILE A 105 -63.04 -128.08 -38.59
C ILE A 105 -63.39 -126.66 -38.13
N ASN A 106 -64.66 -126.41 -37.77
CA ASN A 106 -65.10 -125.10 -37.29
C ASN A 106 -64.37 -124.67 -36.01
N ARG A 107 -64.12 -125.60 -35.07
CA ARG A 107 -63.32 -125.30 -33.88
C ARG A 107 -61.88 -124.96 -34.25
N THR A 108 -61.25 -125.71 -35.16
CA THR A 108 -59.88 -125.45 -35.62
C THR A 108 -59.76 -124.12 -36.35
N GLN A 109 -60.74 -123.74 -37.17
CA GLN A 109 -60.75 -122.46 -37.87
C GLN A 109 -60.87 -121.29 -36.88
N ARG A 110 -61.80 -121.37 -35.91
CA ARG A 110 -61.90 -120.35 -34.84
C ARG A 110 -60.61 -120.25 -34.02
N GLN A 111 -59.97 -121.39 -33.74
CA GLN A 111 -58.66 -121.40 -33.07
C GLN A 111 -57.58 -120.73 -33.93
N SER A 112 -57.57 -120.94 -35.25
CA SER A 112 -56.63 -120.27 -36.17
C SER A 112 -56.84 -118.75 -36.20
N GLU A 113 -58.10 -118.30 -36.22
CA GLU A 113 -58.45 -116.88 -36.16
C GLU A 113 -58.02 -116.26 -34.81
N GLN A 114 -58.24 -116.96 -33.69
CA GLN A 114 -57.75 -116.55 -32.37
C GLN A 114 -56.22 -116.47 -32.29
N ILE A 115 -55.51 -117.42 -32.92
CA ILE A 115 -54.04 -117.41 -33.00
C ILE A 115 -53.57 -116.18 -33.78
N ALA A 116 -54.19 -115.87 -34.92
CA ALA A 116 -53.84 -114.68 -35.71
C ALA A 116 -54.09 -113.37 -34.94
N ALA A 117 -55.21 -113.27 -34.22
CA ALA A 117 -55.49 -112.11 -33.37
C ALA A 117 -54.49 -112.00 -32.20
N THR A 118 -54.10 -113.13 -31.61
CA THR A 118 -53.08 -113.18 -30.54
C THR A 118 -51.71 -112.74 -31.07
N ASP A 119 -51.35 -113.12 -32.29
CA ASP A 119 -50.10 -112.69 -32.93
C ASP A 119 -50.09 -111.18 -33.19
N GLN A 120 -51.20 -110.59 -33.66
CA GLN A 120 -51.31 -109.14 -33.81
C GLN A 120 -51.12 -108.40 -32.47
N VAL A 121 -51.71 -108.92 -31.39
CA VAL A 121 -51.50 -108.38 -30.03
C VAL A 121 -50.03 -108.51 -29.62
N LEU A 122 -49.41 -109.66 -29.88
CA LEU A 122 -47.99 -109.89 -29.58
C LEU A 122 -47.08 -108.90 -30.32
N GLN A 123 -47.34 -108.65 -31.61
CA GLN A 123 -46.56 -107.66 -32.38
C GLN A 123 -46.73 -106.23 -31.82
N THR A 124 -47.95 -105.87 -31.40
CA THR A 124 -48.22 -104.57 -30.76
C THR A 124 -47.44 -104.43 -29.45
N VAL A 125 -47.50 -105.45 -28.59
CA VAL A 125 -46.77 -105.49 -27.32
C VAL A 125 -45.26 -105.43 -27.55
N LEU A 126 -44.72 -106.11 -28.56
CA LEU A 126 -43.30 -106.06 -28.90
C LEU A 126 -42.86 -104.66 -29.35
N ALA A 127 -43.69 -103.96 -30.13
CA ALA A 127 -43.44 -102.58 -30.54
C ALA A 127 -43.45 -101.62 -29.33
N GLU A 128 -44.40 -101.78 -28.41
CA GLU A 128 -44.45 -101.01 -27.15
C GLU A 128 -43.22 -101.29 -26.27
N ILE A 129 -42.80 -102.54 -26.14
CA ILE A 129 -41.58 -102.92 -25.40
C ILE A 129 -40.34 -102.28 -26.03
N ALA A 130 -40.26 -102.22 -27.36
CA ALA A 130 -39.14 -101.56 -28.04
C ALA A 130 -39.10 -100.05 -27.76
N ASN A 131 -40.26 -99.38 -27.78
CA ASN A 131 -40.35 -97.96 -27.43
C ASN A 131 -40.01 -97.71 -25.95
N LEU A 132 -40.55 -98.53 -25.04
CA LEU A 132 -40.22 -98.45 -23.61
C LEU A 132 -38.72 -98.66 -23.37
N LYS A 133 -38.07 -99.56 -24.10
CA LYS A 133 -36.63 -99.78 -24.00
C LYS A 133 -35.84 -98.52 -24.38
N THR A 134 -36.25 -97.82 -25.44
CA THR A 134 -35.66 -96.53 -25.82
C THR A 134 -35.85 -95.49 -24.72
N THR A 135 -37.06 -95.33 -24.18
CA THR A 135 -37.34 -94.39 -23.08
C THR A 135 -36.51 -94.72 -21.83
N VAL A 136 -36.32 -96.00 -21.50
CA VAL A 136 -35.47 -96.41 -20.36
C VAL A 136 -34.00 -96.01 -20.57
N VAL A 137 -33.48 -96.11 -21.80
CA VAL A 137 -32.12 -95.65 -22.13
C VAL A 137 -32.01 -94.13 -21.97
N GLU A 138 -32.98 -93.37 -22.47
CA GLU A 138 -33.03 -91.91 -22.32
C GLU A 138 -33.11 -91.49 -20.85
N ILE A 139 -33.96 -92.13 -20.04
CA ILE A 139 -34.03 -91.92 -18.58
C ILE A 139 -32.68 -92.24 -17.92
N GLY A 140 -32.02 -93.32 -18.35
CA GLY A 140 -30.70 -93.70 -17.87
C GLY A 140 -29.63 -92.64 -18.16
N GLN A 141 -29.72 -91.98 -19.32
CA GLN A 141 -28.84 -90.87 -19.67
C GLN A 141 -29.16 -89.61 -18.87
N LEU A 142 -30.44 -89.24 -18.77
CA LEU A 142 -30.88 -88.10 -17.95
C LEU A 142 -30.47 -88.25 -16.48
N LYS A 143 -30.56 -89.48 -15.93
CA LYS A 143 -30.10 -89.79 -14.57
C LYS A 143 -28.60 -89.53 -14.38
N LYS A 144 -27.79 -89.68 -15.43
CA LYS A 144 -26.35 -89.36 -15.40
C LYS A 144 -26.10 -87.86 -15.59
N ASP A 145 -26.83 -87.21 -16.47
CA ASP A 145 -26.59 -85.81 -16.83
C ASP A 145 -27.04 -84.84 -15.72
N VAL A 146 -28.19 -85.08 -15.07
CA VAL A 146 -28.74 -84.18 -14.03
C VAL A 146 -27.73 -83.91 -12.90
N PRO A 147 -27.07 -84.90 -12.28
CA PRO A 147 -26.03 -84.64 -11.28
C PRO A 147 -24.87 -83.78 -11.80
N THR A 148 -24.44 -83.98 -13.05
CA THR A 148 -23.35 -83.17 -13.63
C THR A 148 -23.76 -81.72 -13.84
N MET A 149 -25.00 -81.48 -14.27
CA MET A 149 -25.56 -80.13 -14.41
C MET A 149 -25.71 -79.44 -13.05
N ILE A 150 -26.14 -80.17 -12.02
CA ILE A 150 -26.24 -79.67 -10.64
C ILE A 150 -24.84 -79.25 -10.15
N ALA A 151 -23.85 -80.14 -10.26
CA ALA A 151 -22.48 -79.84 -9.83
C ALA A 151 -21.88 -78.64 -10.58
N ALA A 152 -22.14 -78.51 -11.90
CA ALA A 152 -21.71 -77.35 -12.68
C ALA A 152 -22.38 -76.04 -12.19
N SER A 153 -23.67 -76.08 -11.87
CA SER A 153 -24.40 -74.95 -11.31
C SER A 153 -23.89 -74.56 -9.93
N GLU A 154 -23.66 -75.53 -9.04
CA GLU A 154 -23.10 -75.31 -7.70
C GLU A 154 -21.73 -74.63 -7.78
N ASN A 155 -20.85 -75.11 -8.67
CA ASN A 155 -19.54 -74.50 -8.90
C ASN A 155 -19.64 -73.06 -9.42
N LYS A 156 -20.58 -72.79 -10.33
CA LYS A 156 -20.82 -71.43 -10.84
C LYS A 156 -21.33 -70.50 -9.75
N VAL A 157 -22.26 -70.97 -8.92
CA VAL A 157 -22.78 -70.22 -7.77
C VAL A 157 -21.67 -69.91 -6.76
N MET A 158 -20.83 -70.90 -6.44
CA MET A 158 -19.71 -70.72 -5.52
C MET A 158 -18.69 -69.69 -6.07
N THR A 159 -18.40 -69.75 -7.37
CA THR A 159 -17.49 -68.80 -8.03
C THR A 159 -18.04 -67.37 -7.97
N LEU A 160 -19.33 -67.19 -8.30
CA LEU A 160 -19.99 -65.89 -8.23
C LEU A 160 -20.02 -65.34 -6.80
N TYR A 161 -20.28 -66.20 -5.81
CA TYR A 161 -20.25 -65.82 -4.40
C TYR A 161 -18.86 -65.31 -3.98
N ASN A 162 -17.80 -66.04 -4.34
CA ASN A 162 -16.43 -65.65 -4.01
C ASN A 162 -16.01 -64.33 -4.69
N GLN A 163 -16.40 -64.14 -5.95
CA GLN A 163 -16.19 -62.88 -6.67
C GLN A 163 -16.94 -61.72 -6.02
N LEU A 164 -18.22 -61.93 -5.65
CA LEU A 164 -19.03 -60.91 -4.99
C LEU A 164 -18.45 -60.52 -3.64
N SER A 165 -18.02 -61.50 -2.84
CA SER A 165 -17.35 -61.27 -1.54
C SER A 165 -16.05 -60.47 -1.71
N THR A 166 -15.24 -60.82 -2.70
CA THR A 166 -14.00 -60.10 -3.02
C THR A 166 -14.28 -58.65 -3.43
N ASN A 167 -15.25 -58.44 -4.32
CA ASN A 167 -15.64 -57.10 -4.77
C ASN A 167 -16.18 -56.25 -3.61
N PHE A 168 -16.97 -56.84 -2.71
CA PHE A 168 -17.48 -56.15 -1.53
C PHE A 168 -16.35 -55.71 -0.59
N ASN A 169 -15.38 -56.59 -0.33
CA ASN A 169 -14.22 -56.26 0.50
C ASN A 169 -13.35 -55.16 -0.12
N GLN A 170 -13.14 -55.19 -1.44
CA GLN A 170 -12.42 -54.13 -2.15
C GLN A 170 -13.17 -52.80 -2.13
N LEU A 171 -14.50 -52.84 -2.30
CA LEU A 171 -15.32 -51.63 -2.25
C LEU A 171 -15.30 -51.01 -0.85
N SER A 172 -15.44 -51.82 0.19
CA SER A 172 -15.33 -51.39 1.60
C SER A 172 -13.98 -50.73 1.88
N ALA A 173 -12.87 -51.33 1.42
CA ALA A 173 -11.54 -50.75 1.56
C ALA A 173 -11.40 -49.41 0.82
N LYS A 174 -11.97 -49.29 -0.39
CA LYS A 174 -11.99 -48.03 -1.15
C LYS A 174 -12.81 -46.95 -0.44
N VAL A 175 -13.96 -47.30 0.14
CA VAL A 175 -14.79 -46.36 0.91
C VAL A 175 -14.02 -45.83 2.12
N ALA A 176 -13.39 -46.71 2.90
CA ALA A 176 -12.57 -46.30 4.05
C ALA A 176 -11.40 -45.39 3.65
N ALA A 177 -10.76 -45.65 2.51
CA ALA A 177 -9.70 -44.80 1.97
C ALA A 177 -10.21 -43.41 1.58
N VAL A 178 -11.39 -43.32 0.96
CA VAL A 178 -12.04 -42.05 0.62
C VAL A 178 -12.42 -41.27 1.88
N GLU A 179 -13.03 -41.93 2.86
CA GLU A 179 -13.38 -41.31 4.15
C GLU A 179 -12.14 -40.73 4.85
N LYS A 180 -11.04 -41.48 4.86
CA LYS A 180 -9.76 -40.98 5.39
C LYS A 180 -9.24 -39.79 4.60
N SER A 181 -9.22 -39.87 3.26
CA SER A 181 -8.77 -38.76 2.42
C SER A 181 -9.61 -37.50 2.62
N VAL A 182 -10.93 -37.64 2.84
CA VAL A 182 -11.82 -36.51 3.15
C VAL A 182 -11.48 -35.92 4.51
N ALA A 183 -11.28 -36.74 5.54
CA ALA A 183 -10.88 -36.27 6.87
C ALA A 183 -9.52 -35.54 6.85
N ASP A 184 -8.53 -36.10 6.12
CA ASP A 184 -7.22 -35.49 5.96
C ASP A 184 -7.32 -34.13 5.25
N LEU A 185 -8.12 -34.03 4.17
CA LEU A 185 -8.38 -32.76 3.47
C LEU A 185 -9.08 -31.75 4.38
N GLN A 186 -10.09 -32.17 5.16
CA GLN A 186 -10.78 -31.30 6.10
C GLN A 186 -9.80 -30.75 7.15
N ALA A 187 -8.92 -31.58 7.70
CA ALA A 187 -7.89 -31.17 8.66
C ALA A 187 -6.87 -30.21 8.02
N GLN A 188 -6.44 -30.47 6.78
CA GLN A 188 -5.47 -29.64 6.08
C GLN A 188 -6.01 -28.23 5.78
N VAL A 189 -7.28 -28.15 5.34
CA VAL A 189 -7.97 -26.86 5.10
C VAL A 189 -8.14 -26.09 6.40
N SER A 190 -8.58 -26.75 7.48
CA SER A 190 -8.90 -26.07 8.74
C SER A 190 -7.67 -25.65 9.54
N ALA A 191 -6.60 -26.45 9.57
CA ALA A 191 -5.41 -26.12 10.36
C ALA A 191 -4.43 -25.22 9.60
N GLN A 192 -4.09 -25.56 8.35
CA GLN A 192 -2.97 -24.92 7.67
C GLN A 192 -3.39 -23.69 6.89
N VAL A 193 -4.41 -23.80 6.02
CA VAL A 193 -4.81 -22.70 5.14
C VAL A 193 -5.40 -21.55 5.95
N LEU A 194 -6.32 -21.83 6.88
CA LEU A 194 -6.92 -20.78 7.71
C LEU A 194 -5.90 -20.09 8.62
N SER A 195 -4.97 -20.85 9.22
CA SER A 195 -3.91 -20.26 10.06
C SER A 195 -2.95 -19.38 9.25
N GLN A 196 -2.52 -19.84 8.08
CA GLN A 196 -1.66 -19.06 7.18
C GLN A 196 -2.36 -17.80 6.70
N LEU A 197 -3.62 -17.90 6.29
CA LEU A 197 -4.40 -16.76 5.84
C LEU A 197 -4.60 -15.74 6.98
N GLN A 198 -4.87 -16.21 8.20
CA GLN A 198 -4.99 -15.35 9.37
C GLN A 198 -3.67 -14.63 9.69
N ALA A 199 -2.53 -15.33 9.60
CA ALA A 199 -1.22 -14.72 9.80
C ALA A 199 -0.91 -13.66 8.73
N SER A 200 -1.21 -13.93 7.45
CA SER A 200 -1.09 -12.97 6.36
C SER A 200 -1.98 -11.74 6.58
N ILE A 201 -3.24 -11.93 7.00
CA ILE A 201 -4.17 -10.83 7.33
C ILE A 201 -3.60 -9.97 8.47
N ASN A 202 -3.10 -10.59 9.54
CA ASN A 202 -2.51 -9.88 10.66
C ASN A 202 -1.29 -9.05 10.25
N ASN A 203 -0.43 -9.59 9.39
CA ASN A 203 0.72 -8.86 8.85
C ASN A 203 0.30 -7.69 7.95
N VAL A 204 -0.70 -7.88 7.08
CA VAL A 204 -1.24 -6.81 6.24
C VAL A 204 -1.83 -5.69 7.10
N ASN A 205 -2.60 -6.02 8.14
CA ASN A 205 -3.17 -5.03 9.05
C ASN A 205 -2.08 -4.22 9.76
N LYS A 206 -1.01 -4.87 10.23
CA LYS A 206 0.14 -4.19 10.83
C LYS A 206 0.81 -3.22 9.85
N ASN A 207 1.03 -3.66 8.60
CA ASN A 207 1.60 -2.80 7.56
C ASN A 207 0.70 -1.59 7.26
N VAL A 208 -0.63 -1.79 7.23
CA VAL A 208 -1.61 -0.70 7.04
C VAL A 208 -1.51 0.32 8.18
N ASP A 209 -1.38 -0.13 9.42
CA ASP A 209 -1.21 0.77 10.58
C ASP A 209 0.09 1.56 10.51
N GLU A 210 1.20 0.93 10.13
CA GLU A 210 2.50 1.58 9.95
C GLU A 210 2.48 2.63 8.82
N VAL A 211 1.82 2.32 7.70
CA VAL A 211 1.61 3.27 6.60
C VAL A 211 0.75 4.44 7.06
N LYS A 212 -0.34 4.17 7.80
CA LYS A 212 -1.20 5.23 8.35
C LYS A 212 -0.44 6.17 9.29
N ALA A 213 0.42 5.62 10.14
CA ALA A 213 1.29 6.40 11.02
C ALA A 213 2.27 7.27 10.20
N SER A 214 2.89 6.70 9.16
CA SER A 214 3.81 7.41 8.27
C SER A 214 3.11 8.54 7.50
N VAL A 215 1.90 8.32 7.01
CA VAL A 215 1.07 9.35 6.35
C VAL A 215 0.75 10.47 7.33
N SER A 216 0.32 10.16 8.55
CA SER A 216 0.05 11.17 9.58
C SER A 216 1.29 12.03 9.90
N ALA A 217 2.47 11.40 9.99
CA ALA A 217 3.72 12.12 10.18
C ALA A 217 4.07 13.01 8.97
N LEU A 218 3.83 12.53 7.75
CA LEU A 218 4.07 13.31 6.54
C LEU A 218 3.12 14.51 6.45
N THR A 219 1.84 14.34 6.82
CA THR A 219 0.86 15.44 6.91
C THR A 219 1.38 16.56 7.84
N LYS A 220 1.85 16.22 9.04
CA LYS A 220 2.41 17.21 9.98
C LYS A 220 3.65 17.92 9.43
N ARG A 221 4.49 17.21 8.69
CA ARG A 221 5.66 17.81 8.03
C ARG A 221 5.25 18.80 6.94
N VAL A 222 4.21 18.48 6.17
CA VAL A 222 3.65 19.40 5.17
C VAL A 222 3.07 20.65 5.84
N GLU A 223 2.28 20.51 6.89
CA GLU A 223 1.75 21.64 7.67
C GLU A 223 2.88 22.55 8.20
N THR A 224 3.97 21.95 8.69
CA THR A 224 5.15 22.70 9.15
C THR A 224 5.84 23.44 8.00
N LEU A 225 5.97 22.80 6.84
CA LEU A 225 6.56 23.44 5.65
C LEU A 225 5.71 24.60 5.14
N GLU A 226 4.38 24.46 5.16
CA GLU A 226 3.45 25.54 4.83
C GLU A 226 3.62 26.73 5.78
N ALA A 227 3.73 26.49 7.09
CA ALA A 227 4.00 27.53 8.07
C ALA A 227 5.34 28.23 7.82
N ASN A 228 6.39 27.47 7.49
CA ASN A 228 7.70 28.03 7.14
C ASN A 228 7.65 28.89 5.87
N LEU A 229 6.89 28.48 4.85
CA LEU A 229 6.69 29.26 3.62
C LEU A 229 5.98 30.60 3.91
N GLN A 230 4.99 30.59 4.81
CA GLN A 230 4.33 31.81 5.26
C GLN A 230 5.32 32.74 5.98
N ALA A 231 6.14 32.20 6.89
CA ALA A 231 7.18 32.97 7.57
C ALA A 231 8.19 33.59 6.59
N LEU A 232 8.59 32.85 5.55
CA LEU A 232 9.49 33.36 4.51
C LEU A 232 8.86 34.51 3.70
N THR A 233 7.55 34.44 3.48
CA THR A 233 6.80 35.53 2.82
C THR A 233 6.81 36.80 3.68
N VAL A 234 6.65 36.69 4.99
CA VAL A 234 6.77 37.83 5.91
C VAL A 234 8.18 38.41 5.88
N LEU A 235 9.21 37.56 5.92
CA LEU A 235 10.60 37.99 5.84
C LEU A 235 10.90 38.75 4.54
N ARG A 236 10.37 38.28 3.40
CA ARG A 236 10.47 38.98 2.11
C ARG A 236 9.88 40.40 2.18
N THR A 237 8.73 40.56 2.82
CA THR A 237 8.11 41.89 3.03
C THR A 237 8.99 42.78 3.92
N SER A 238 9.54 42.23 5.01
CA SER A 238 10.47 42.97 5.88
C SER A 238 11.72 43.43 5.13
N VAL A 239 12.29 42.59 4.25
CA VAL A 239 13.44 42.95 3.40
C VAL A 239 13.08 44.09 2.45
N SER A 240 11.93 44.02 1.77
CA SER A 240 11.47 45.09 0.86
C SER A 240 11.25 46.43 1.59
N ASN A 241 10.74 46.38 2.82
CA ASN A 241 10.63 47.56 3.68
C ASN A 241 12.01 48.13 4.06
N LEU A 242 12.99 47.26 4.35
CA LEU A 242 14.37 47.68 4.63
C LEU A 242 15.02 48.31 3.39
N GLU A 243 14.86 47.73 2.21
CA GLU A 243 15.33 48.30 0.94
C GLU A 243 14.77 49.71 0.73
N THR A 244 13.47 49.90 0.96
CA THR A 244 12.82 51.22 0.85
C THR A 244 13.38 52.22 1.87
N ARG A 245 13.61 51.79 3.12
CA ARG A 245 14.22 52.63 4.16
C ARG A 245 15.65 53.02 3.82
N VAL A 246 16.45 52.10 3.28
CA VAL A 246 17.82 52.38 2.83
C VAL A 246 17.80 53.40 1.71
N ALA A 247 16.97 53.23 0.69
CA ALA A 247 16.83 54.22 -0.39
C ALA A 247 16.42 55.61 0.12
N SER A 248 15.51 55.67 1.11
CA SER A 248 15.13 56.93 1.76
C SER A 248 16.29 57.59 2.51
N LEU A 249 17.09 56.80 3.24
CA LEU A 249 18.28 57.28 3.94
C LEU A 249 19.35 57.78 2.96
N GLU A 250 19.58 57.08 1.86
CA GLU A 250 20.51 57.48 0.80
C GLU A 250 20.10 58.83 0.19
N ALA A 251 18.82 59.03 -0.12
CA ALA A 251 18.29 60.30 -0.63
C ALA A 251 18.42 61.45 0.38
N LYS A 252 18.14 61.18 1.66
CA LYS A 252 18.31 62.17 2.72
C LYS A 252 19.78 62.56 2.90
N LEU A 253 20.68 61.58 2.94
CA LEU A 253 22.11 61.81 3.05
C LEU A 253 22.64 62.65 1.88
N ALA A 254 22.22 62.36 0.65
CA ALA A 254 22.57 63.15 -0.51
C ALA A 254 22.13 64.63 -0.37
N THR A 255 20.92 64.86 0.14
CA THR A 255 20.38 66.21 0.39
C THR A 255 21.14 66.94 1.49
N ASP A 256 21.42 66.26 2.61
CA ASP A 256 22.16 66.84 3.74
C ASP A 256 23.60 67.22 3.32
N VAL A 257 24.27 66.35 2.55
CA VAL A 257 25.61 66.61 2.00
C VAL A 257 25.62 67.81 1.05
N ASP A 258 24.65 67.93 0.14
CA ASP A 258 24.53 69.09 -0.75
C ASP A 258 24.26 70.39 0.03
N THR A 259 23.40 70.33 1.05
CA THR A 259 23.08 71.47 1.92
C THR A 259 24.32 71.94 2.69
N LEU A 260 25.06 71.02 3.32
CA LEU A 260 26.30 71.32 4.02
C LEU A 260 27.36 71.88 3.06
N ARG A 261 27.49 71.32 1.86
CA ARG A 261 28.40 71.83 0.83
C ARG A 261 28.08 73.29 0.46
N LYS A 262 26.81 73.61 0.22
CA LYS A 262 26.36 74.98 -0.11
C LYS A 262 26.58 75.97 1.04
N ALA A 263 26.32 75.54 2.27
CA ALA A 263 26.58 76.34 3.46
C ALA A 263 28.08 76.63 3.61
N LEU A 264 28.93 75.62 3.39
CA LEU A 264 30.38 75.78 3.42
C LEU A 264 30.87 76.74 2.34
N ASP A 265 30.42 76.59 1.08
CA ASP A 265 30.75 77.51 -0.03
C ASP A 265 30.35 78.97 0.29
N THR A 266 29.18 79.15 0.90
CA THR A 266 28.72 80.48 1.34
C THR A 266 29.62 81.06 2.42
N SER A 267 30.01 80.25 3.42
CA SER A 267 30.89 80.70 4.49
C SER A 267 32.29 81.03 3.98
N THR A 268 32.84 80.24 3.05
CA THR A 268 34.11 80.52 2.37
C THR A 268 34.05 81.86 1.64
N LYS A 269 33.00 82.10 0.83
CA LYS A 269 32.81 83.40 0.15
C LYS A 269 32.72 84.58 1.11
N GLN A 270 32.05 84.41 2.25
CA GLN A 270 31.99 85.44 3.29
C GLN A 270 33.36 85.70 3.92
N LEU A 271 34.15 84.65 4.17
CA LEU A 271 35.51 84.78 4.68
C LEU A 271 36.40 85.51 3.67
N ASP A 272 36.33 85.16 2.39
CA ASP A 272 37.08 85.84 1.31
C ASP A 272 36.73 87.34 1.25
N ALA A 273 35.43 87.67 1.34
CA ALA A 273 34.98 89.06 1.36
C ALA A 273 35.51 89.82 2.59
N ARG A 274 35.47 89.20 3.78
CA ARG A 274 36.02 89.80 5.01
C ARG A 274 37.54 89.97 4.93
N LEU A 275 38.25 89.01 4.35
CA LEU A 275 39.69 89.08 4.13
C LEU A 275 40.03 90.24 3.20
N SER A 276 39.31 90.40 2.10
CA SER A 276 39.49 91.53 1.18
C SER A 276 39.26 92.89 1.85
N VAL A 277 38.23 93.02 2.70
CA VAL A 277 38.01 94.23 3.49
C VAL A 277 39.16 94.49 4.46
N LEU A 278 39.64 93.45 5.16
CA LEU A 278 40.78 93.57 6.08
C LEU A 278 42.06 93.96 5.32
N GLU A 279 42.33 93.38 4.16
CA GLU A 279 43.44 93.76 3.29
C GLU A 279 43.36 95.24 2.90
N GLY A 280 42.16 95.71 2.53
CA GLY A 280 41.90 97.14 2.26
C GLY A 280 42.13 98.03 3.48
N GLN A 281 41.68 97.62 4.66
CA GLN A 281 41.91 98.33 5.92
C GLN A 281 43.41 98.41 6.27
N VAL A 282 44.14 97.31 6.12
CA VAL A 282 45.60 97.26 6.34
C VAL A 282 46.33 98.19 5.36
N ALA A 283 45.93 98.22 4.09
CA ALA A 283 46.50 99.13 3.11
C ALA A 283 46.24 100.62 3.44
N SER A 284 45.04 100.94 3.91
CA SER A 284 44.72 102.29 4.41
C SER A 284 45.57 102.65 5.62
N LEU A 285 45.67 101.75 6.60
CA LEU A 285 46.47 101.96 7.81
C LEU A 285 47.96 102.15 7.48
N ALA A 286 48.48 101.38 6.53
CA ALA A 286 49.85 101.57 6.02
C ALA A 286 50.05 102.98 5.45
N THR A 287 49.06 103.50 4.70
CA THR A 287 49.07 104.87 4.17
C THR A 287 49.03 105.91 5.30
N ASP A 288 48.19 105.71 6.30
CA ASP A 288 48.07 106.58 7.48
C ASP A 288 49.37 106.61 8.30
N VAL A 289 50.03 105.45 8.49
CA VAL A 289 51.34 105.37 9.16
C VAL A 289 52.39 106.17 8.40
N GLU A 290 52.44 106.09 7.07
CA GLU A 290 53.35 106.91 6.26
C GLU A 290 53.03 108.41 6.35
N LYS A 291 51.74 108.78 6.44
CA LYS A 291 51.35 110.16 6.71
C LYS A 291 51.80 110.63 8.10
N LEU A 292 51.55 109.83 9.14
CA LEU A 292 52.00 110.09 10.52
C LEU A 292 53.51 110.25 10.61
N LYS A 293 54.30 109.41 9.91
CA LYS A 293 55.77 109.58 9.83
C LYS A 293 56.15 110.95 9.27
N ARG A 294 55.48 111.40 8.20
CA ARG A 294 55.69 112.75 7.63
C ARG A 294 55.29 113.85 8.62
N ASP A 295 54.13 113.70 9.27
CA ASP A 295 53.62 114.67 10.25
C ASP A 295 54.57 114.78 11.47
N VAL A 296 55.10 113.65 11.97
CA VAL A 296 56.12 113.62 13.05
C VAL A 296 57.44 114.25 12.61
N ALA A 297 57.90 113.99 11.39
CA ALA A 297 59.09 114.63 10.85
C ALA A 297 58.92 116.16 10.75
N ALA A 298 57.75 116.62 10.32
CA ALA A 298 57.40 118.04 10.28
C ALA A 298 57.33 118.66 11.69
N ALA A 299 56.73 117.96 12.66
CA ALA A 299 56.67 118.40 14.05
C ALA A 299 58.07 118.50 14.68
N THR A 300 58.95 117.53 14.40
CA THR A 300 60.36 117.57 14.84
C THR A 300 61.08 118.80 14.29
N ASP A 301 60.85 119.14 13.02
CA ASP A 301 61.39 120.36 12.42
C ASP A 301 60.83 121.63 13.06
N ALA A 302 59.53 121.64 13.39
CA ALA A 302 58.91 122.73 14.14
C ALA A 302 59.53 122.88 15.55
N THR A 303 59.78 121.79 16.27
CA THR A 303 60.49 121.82 17.56
C THR A 303 61.88 122.45 17.42
N ARG A 304 62.66 122.07 16.39
CA ARG A 304 63.97 122.72 16.14
C ARG A 304 63.83 124.22 15.88
N LYS A 305 62.81 124.66 15.15
CA LYS A 305 62.52 126.09 14.94
C LYS A 305 62.18 126.78 16.25
N ILE A 306 61.37 126.16 17.12
CA ILE A 306 61.06 126.68 18.46
C ILE A 306 62.34 126.78 19.31
N THR A 307 63.20 125.76 19.35
CA THR A 307 64.47 125.83 20.09
C THR A 307 65.36 126.98 19.61
N ARG A 308 65.45 127.20 18.29
CA ARG A 308 66.15 128.39 17.75
C ARG A 308 65.50 129.69 18.18
N LEU A 309 64.17 129.75 18.23
CA LEU A 309 63.44 130.92 18.73
C LEU A 309 63.70 131.12 20.24
N GLU A 310 63.74 130.06 21.04
CA GLU A 310 64.08 130.12 22.47
C GLU A 310 65.52 130.62 22.68
N GLU A 311 66.49 130.17 21.89
CA GLU A 311 67.87 130.69 21.88
C GLU A 311 67.91 132.18 21.51
N ASN A 312 67.15 132.58 20.49
CA ASN A 312 67.02 133.98 20.10
C ASN A 312 66.43 134.83 21.24
N VAL A 313 65.36 134.35 21.88
CA VAL A 313 64.73 135.01 23.04
C VAL A 313 65.71 135.06 24.22
N GLY A 314 66.46 134.00 24.49
CA GLY A 314 67.51 133.99 25.51
C GLY A 314 68.59 135.04 25.24
N THR A 315 69.02 135.18 23.99
CA THR A 315 69.95 136.23 23.55
C THR A 315 69.36 137.62 23.77
N ILE A 316 68.10 137.85 23.36
CA ILE A 316 67.38 139.11 23.58
C ILE A 316 67.23 139.41 25.07
N SER A 317 66.92 138.41 25.89
CA SER A 317 66.81 138.54 27.34
C SER A 317 68.16 138.96 27.95
N GLY A 318 69.26 138.35 27.52
CA GLY A 318 70.61 138.78 27.89
C GLY A 318 70.93 140.22 27.47
N GLN A 319 70.50 140.62 26.26
CA GLN A 319 70.60 142.01 25.81
C GLN A 319 69.79 142.96 26.72
N ILE A 320 68.58 142.59 27.13
CA ILE A 320 67.74 143.38 28.04
C ILE A 320 68.39 143.51 29.42
N VAL A 321 68.97 142.44 29.99
CA VAL A 321 69.69 142.50 31.27
C VAL A 321 70.87 143.47 31.18
N ASN A 322 71.63 143.43 30.08
CA ASN A 322 72.71 144.37 29.85
C ASN A 322 72.20 145.82 29.75
N ILE A 323 71.11 146.04 29.00
CA ILE A 323 70.44 147.35 28.92
C ILE A 323 69.99 147.82 30.31
N ASN A 324 69.37 146.97 31.12
CA ASN A 324 68.94 147.31 32.48
C ASN A 324 70.13 147.66 33.39
N GLN A 325 71.24 146.94 33.30
CA GLN A 325 72.45 147.29 34.04
C GLN A 325 73.00 148.65 33.60
N ARG A 326 72.99 148.93 32.28
CA ARG A 326 73.37 150.24 31.75
C ARG A 326 72.43 151.34 32.24
N VAL A 327 71.12 151.11 32.28
CA VAL A 327 70.12 152.04 32.82
C VAL A 327 70.37 152.29 34.31
N SER A 328 70.59 151.24 35.11
CA SER A 328 70.91 151.35 36.54
C SER A 328 72.20 152.13 36.80
N ASN A 329 73.23 151.92 35.98
CA ASN A 329 74.45 152.71 36.05
C ASN A 329 74.18 154.20 35.74
N VAL A 330 73.38 154.48 34.71
CA VAL A 330 72.95 155.86 34.38
C VAL A 330 72.13 156.48 35.52
N GLU A 331 71.23 155.73 36.16
CA GLU A 331 70.48 156.19 37.33
C GLU A 331 71.40 156.53 38.52
N SER A 332 72.45 155.73 38.74
CA SER A 332 73.47 156.00 39.77
C SER A 332 74.28 157.26 39.45
N GLU A 333 74.66 157.44 38.17
CA GLU A 333 75.34 158.66 37.71
C GLU A 333 74.45 159.91 37.87
N VAL A 334 73.15 159.82 37.57
CA VAL A 334 72.18 160.90 37.79
C VAL A 334 72.02 161.23 39.28
N ALA A 335 71.96 160.21 40.15
CA ALA A 335 71.90 160.40 41.60
C ALA A 335 73.18 161.06 42.15
N ALA A 336 74.35 160.70 41.61
CA ALA A 336 75.62 161.33 41.95
C ALA A 336 75.66 162.80 41.51
N VAL A 337 75.24 163.10 40.27
CA VAL A 337 75.13 164.48 39.75
C VAL A 337 74.24 165.33 40.64
N LYS A 338 73.07 164.81 41.04
CA LYS A 338 72.13 165.50 41.94
C LYS A 338 72.78 165.88 43.28
N LYS A 339 73.57 164.98 43.85
CA LYS A 339 74.27 165.21 45.13
C LYS A 339 75.36 166.27 45.03
N THR A 340 76.06 166.37 43.89
CA THR A 340 77.02 167.47 43.62
C THR A 340 76.35 168.83 43.41
N VAL A 341 75.13 168.86 42.87
CA VAL A 341 74.39 170.11 42.63
C VAL A 341 73.90 170.72 43.95
N ASP A 342 73.44 169.89 44.90
CA ASP A 342 72.89 170.37 46.19
C ASP A 342 73.97 170.87 47.18
N ALA A 343 75.25 170.54 46.97
CA ALA A 343 76.32 170.79 47.93
C ALA A 343 77.21 172.03 47.64
N LYS A 344 76.91 172.86 46.63
CA LYS A 344 77.77 174.02 46.29
C LYS A 344 77.28 175.38 46.87
N PRO A 345 78.22 176.30 47.20
CA PRO A 345 77.97 177.51 48.02
C PRO A 345 77.24 178.66 47.31
N TRP A 346 77.08 178.59 45.98
CA TRP A 346 76.47 179.65 45.17
C TRP A 346 75.02 179.98 45.56
N LYS A 347 74.33 179.10 46.30
CA LYS A 347 72.96 179.31 46.75
C LYS A 347 72.86 180.37 47.86
N THR A 348 73.90 180.53 48.68
CA THR A 348 73.97 181.53 49.76
C THR A 348 74.58 182.85 49.27
N ASP A 349 75.48 182.78 48.29
CA ASP A 349 76.14 183.97 47.69
C ASP A 349 75.17 184.81 46.82
N VAL A 350 74.11 184.19 46.27
CA VAL A 350 73.11 184.88 45.43
C VAL A 350 72.09 185.68 46.25
N GLU A 351 71.76 185.27 47.48
CA GLU A 351 70.90 186.07 48.38
C GLU A 351 71.68 187.24 49.01
N ALA A 352 72.97 187.05 49.34
CA ALA A 352 73.86 188.12 49.79
C ALA A 352 74.14 189.17 48.69
N ALA A 353 74.29 188.74 47.43
CA ALA A 353 74.45 189.64 46.28
C ALA A 353 73.19 190.46 45.97
N THR A 354 71.99 189.97 46.28
CA THR A 354 70.73 190.71 46.04
C THR A 354 70.53 191.85 47.05
N VAL A 355 71.06 191.70 48.27
CA VAL A 355 71.10 192.74 49.31
C VAL A 355 72.22 193.77 49.06
N ASP A 356 73.39 193.35 48.54
CA ASP A 356 74.50 194.27 48.15
C ASP A 356 74.17 195.07 46.86
N LEU A 357 73.45 194.48 45.90
CA LEU A 357 72.93 195.21 44.74
C LEU A 357 71.83 196.21 45.12
N SER A 358 70.98 195.89 46.12
CA SER A 358 70.00 196.82 46.69
C SER A 358 70.65 198.03 47.39
N LYS A 359 71.91 197.92 47.85
CA LYS A 359 72.67 199.01 48.45
C LYS A 359 73.48 199.81 47.41
N LYS A 360 74.08 199.14 46.42
CA LYS A 360 74.83 199.78 45.32
C LYS A 360 73.94 200.51 44.30
N ILE A 361 72.71 200.08 44.06
CA ILE A 361 71.76 200.82 43.19
C ILE A 361 71.21 202.06 43.91
N ASN A 362 71.04 202.02 45.24
CA ASN A 362 70.57 203.16 46.03
C ASN A 362 71.67 204.23 46.26
N ASP A 363 72.95 203.85 46.28
CA ASP A 363 74.10 204.78 46.38
C ASP A 363 74.59 205.28 45.00
N THR A 364 74.26 204.61 43.88
CA THR A 364 74.68 205.01 42.51
C THR A 364 73.67 205.94 41.79
N TYR A 365 72.46 206.16 42.30
CA TYR A 365 71.62 207.29 41.86
C TYR A 365 71.65 208.48 42.84
N ASN A 366 72.05 208.28 44.11
CA ASN A 366 72.22 209.36 45.11
C ASN A 366 73.68 209.85 45.31
N MET A 367 74.68 209.30 44.61
CA MET A 367 76.03 209.88 44.42
C MET A 367 76.35 210.26 42.96
N ALA A 368 75.31 210.48 42.14
CA ALA A 368 75.38 211.28 40.92
C ALA A 368 74.52 212.54 41.08
N LEU A 369 74.69 213.26 42.20
CA LEU A 369 74.13 214.60 42.34
C LEU A 369 75.16 215.74 42.37
N ILE A 370 76.40 215.67 42.90
CA ILE A 370 77.25 216.89 43.02
C ILE A 370 78.77 216.56 43.08
N GLY A 371 79.62 216.94 42.10
CA GLY A 371 81.08 216.71 42.23
C GLY A 371 82.11 216.99 41.11
N VAL A 372 81.74 217.46 39.90
CA VAL A 372 82.64 218.24 39.00
C VAL A 372 82.42 219.74 39.29
N ILE A 373 83.05 220.22 40.37
CA ILE A 373 83.19 221.64 40.76
C ILE A 373 84.68 221.86 41.16
N ALA A 374 85.58 222.34 40.26
CA ALA A 374 87.05 222.57 40.52
C ALA A 374 87.94 223.32 39.47
N GLY A 375 87.65 223.26 38.19
CA GLY A 375 88.23 224.17 37.20
C GLY A 375 87.40 224.18 35.95
N ALA A 376 86.17 224.66 36.04
CA ALA A 376 85.34 224.80 37.23
C ALA A 376 85.58 225.73 38.47
N ALA A 377 86.15 225.37 39.63
CA ALA A 377 86.43 226.31 40.74
C ALA A 377 87.10 227.58 40.20
N GLY A 378 86.40 228.69 40.43
CA GLY A 378 86.45 229.88 39.57
C GLY A 378 85.43 229.71 38.43
N VAL A 379 84.13 229.80 38.70
CA VAL A 379 83.39 231.04 39.00
C VAL A 379 82.13 230.67 39.84
N VAL A 380 81.94 231.09 41.09
CA VAL A 380 81.60 232.45 41.58
C VAL A 380 80.26 232.96 40.99
N LEU A 381 79.27 233.28 41.83
CA LEU A 381 78.14 234.21 41.54
C LEU A 381 77.29 234.01 40.25
N GLY A 382 76.03 233.61 40.44
CA GLY A 382 74.95 233.83 39.46
C GLY A 382 73.86 232.75 39.51
N LEU A 383 72.99 232.74 40.53
CA LEU A 383 71.64 233.35 40.51
C LEU A 383 70.71 232.68 39.48
N LEU A 384 69.71 231.92 39.95
CA LEU A 384 68.35 232.42 40.20
C LEU A 384 67.69 232.96 38.93
N GLY A 385 66.65 232.26 38.47
CA GLY A 385 65.65 232.86 37.61
C GLY A 385 65.13 231.86 36.60
N LEU A 386 63.88 231.44 36.75
CA LEU A 386 62.77 232.07 36.00
C LEU A 386 62.64 231.36 34.64
N LEU A 387 61.51 231.21 33.99
CA LEU A 387 60.15 231.75 34.06
C LEU A 387 59.35 230.58 33.46
N MET A 388 58.22 230.21 34.04
CA MET A 388 56.91 230.67 33.57
C MET A 388 56.69 230.52 32.06
N GLY A 389 55.48 230.10 31.76
CA GLY A 389 54.86 230.38 30.47
C GLY A 389 54.29 229.10 29.93
N ALA A 390 53.00 228.86 30.15
CA ALA A 390 51.99 229.43 29.26
C ALA A 390 52.30 228.98 27.82
N GLY A 391 51.55 228.04 27.26
CA GLY A 391 50.11 227.98 27.30
C GLY A 391 49.58 228.34 25.91
N GLY A 392 48.38 227.86 25.62
CA GLY A 392 47.49 228.52 24.69
C GLY A 392 47.78 228.36 23.20
N SER A 393 46.78 227.74 22.56
CA SER A 393 46.19 228.09 21.25
C SER A 393 47.10 227.98 20.01
N GLN A 394 46.75 227.18 19.01
CA GLN A 394 45.40 226.81 18.55
C GLN A 394 45.16 225.30 18.48
#